data_AF-A0A1J5IM47-F1
#
_entry.id   AF-A0A1J5IM47-F1
#
_cell.length_a   1.000
_cell.length_b   1.000
_cell.length_c   1.000
_cell.angle_alpha   90.00
_cell.angle_beta   90.00
_cell.angle_gamma   90.00
#
_symmetry.space_group_name_H-M   'P 1'
#
loop_
_entity.id
_entity.type
_entity.pdbx_description
1 polymer ?
#
loop_
_entity_poly.entity_id
_entity_poly.type
_entity_poly.pdbx_seq_one_letter_code
_entity_poly.pdbx_strand_id
1 'polypeptide(L)'
;MKIGPYSYQEFLQTVETFHGYTAPGVVIGGFMVEFAKQGIGEGILYDAMCETPKCLPDAVQLLTPCTTGNGWLKVVNLGRFALSLYDKYRGNGVRVSIDSKELDQWSEIKSWLFKLKPKAEQDKQLLLDQIEQAGTSLYRRQSIQVPVRSPEEKSGRYIAACRLCGEAYPANDGAICRGCQGQSPYETPLSQEDTAFLPCPPLQAVPLQQAVGKMALHDMTQIIPTVLKGPAITHGQRIAAGDLCRLQRMGRHGIYVGEKEPPASDWVHEDDAARAFAEAMAGEGITFKTPAREGKINLLAERDGLLMVEAPRLEQFNLAPGVMCASRQGYSLVESGKTVAGTRAIPLFLPRAQFEQAIAILTGGPLFRVLPLRRAKVGILVTGTEVFQGLIQDKFVPIITAKIETLGCQLVQSRIVPDDRVAIGDGIRLLLAAGAELIITTAGLSVDPDDVTRPGLLDAGATDVLYGAPILPGAMTLLARIGNVPLIGVPACALFFKTTSLDLLLPRLLAGVPVTRGDLARLGHGALCLECRSCTFPKCPFGK
;
A
#
# COMPACT_ATOMS: atom_id res chain seq x y z
N MET A 1 22.12 -8.10 41.52
CA MET A 1 21.25 -8.91 40.64
C MET A 1 22.09 -9.46 39.49
N LYS A 2 21.85 -10.67 38.99
CA LYS A 2 22.54 -11.17 37.78
C LYS A 2 21.79 -10.73 36.52
N ILE A 3 22.52 -10.39 35.47
CA ILE A 3 21.96 -10.08 34.14
C ILE A 3 22.41 -11.21 33.21
N GLY A 4 21.53 -12.18 33.01
CA GLY A 4 21.88 -13.44 32.34
C GLY A 4 22.99 -14.19 33.10
N PRO A 5 24.10 -14.56 32.44
CA PRO A 5 25.21 -15.23 33.10
C PRO A 5 26.13 -14.28 33.90
N TYR A 6 25.98 -12.96 33.74
CA TYR A 6 26.92 -11.96 34.25
C TYR A 6 26.48 -11.37 35.61
N SER A 7 27.44 -11.04 36.46
CA SER A 7 27.23 -10.03 37.50
C SER A 7 27.05 -8.64 36.88
N TYR A 8 26.58 -7.66 37.66
CA TYR A 8 26.36 -6.31 37.15
C TYR A 8 27.64 -5.68 36.57
N GLN A 9 28.75 -5.77 37.30
CA GLN A 9 30.04 -5.22 36.86
C GLN A 9 30.59 -5.93 35.62
N GLU A 10 30.49 -7.27 35.56
CA GLU A 10 30.87 -8.03 34.35
C GLU A 10 30.00 -7.66 33.15
N PHE A 11 28.71 -7.39 33.37
CA PHE A 11 27.83 -6.94 32.31
C PHE A 11 28.23 -5.55 31.79
N LEU A 12 28.59 -4.61 32.66
CA LEU A 12 29.08 -3.29 32.23
C LEU A 12 30.33 -3.39 31.36
N GLN A 13 31.28 -4.24 31.72
CA GLN A 13 32.49 -4.51 30.92
C GLN A 13 32.16 -5.16 29.57
N THR A 14 31.20 -6.08 29.56
CA THR A 14 30.71 -6.74 28.34
C THR A 14 30.05 -5.73 27.41
N VAL A 15 29.21 -4.84 27.96
CA VAL A 15 28.57 -3.74 27.21
C VAL A 15 29.61 -2.81 26.61
N GLU A 16 30.62 -2.42 27.38
CA GLU A 16 31.70 -1.57 26.89
C GLU A 16 32.46 -2.22 25.71
N THR A 17 32.76 -3.51 25.83
CA THR A 17 33.47 -4.26 24.79
C THR A 17 32.64 -4.41 23.51
N PHE A 18 31.33 -4.65 23.62
CA PHE A 18 30.46 -4.89 22.47
C PHE A 18 29.92 -3.61 21.82
N HIS A 19 29.50 -2.63 22.63
CA HIS A 19 28.86 -1.39 22.18
C HIS A 19 29.86 -0.23 22.01
N GLY A 20 31.11 -0.42 22.43
CA GLY A 20 32.19 0.57 22.35
C GLY A 20 32.26 1.55 23.53
N TYR A 21 31.24 1.58 24.39
CA TYR A 21 31.25 2.27 25.69
C TYR A 21 30.09 1.76 26.55
N THR A 22 30.15 1.99 27.87
CA THR A 22 29.05 1.67 28.79
C THR A 22 27.84 2.58 28.57
N ALA A 23 27.01 2.24 27.59
CA ALA A 23 25.81 2.98 27.24
C ALA A 23 24.66 2.65 28.22
N PRO A 24 24.10 3.64 28.94
CA PRO A 24 23.00 3.39 29.88
C PRO A 24 21.80 2.66 29.27
N GLY A 25 21.51 2.93 27.98
CA GLY A 25 20.44 2.25 27.26
C GLY A 25 20.68 0.75 27.07
N VAL A 26 21.91 0.30 26.87
CA VAL A 26 22.20 -1.15 26.80
C VAL A 26 22.07 -1.78 28.18
N VAL A 27 22.48 -1.06 29.24
CA VAL A 27 22.37 -1.53 30.63
C VAL A 27 20.91 -1.73 31.03
N ILE A 28 20.06 -0.72 30.80
CA ILE A 28 18.59 -0.80 30.96
C ILE A 28 18.04 -1.96 30.12
N GLY A 29 18.48 -2.06 28.86
CA GLY A 29 18.10 -3.14 27.97
C GLY A 29 18.42 -4.53 28.54
N GLY A 30 19.52 -4.68 29.28
CA GLY A 30 19.89 -5.93 29.90
C GLY A 30 18.86 -6.42 30.91
N PHE A 31 18.41 -5.54 31.80
CA PHE A 31 17.34 -5.86 32.73
C PHE A 31 16.00 -6.08 32.03
N MET A 32 15.70 -5.34 30.95
CA MET A 32 14.49 -5.55 30.15
C MET A 32 14.46 -6.94 29.51
N VAL A 33 15.60 -7.43 29.00
CA VAL A 33 15.71 -8.77 28.39
C VAL A 33 15.50 -9.85 29.43
N GLU A 34 16.12 -9.74 30.59
CA GLU A 34 15.92 -10.71 31.68
C GLU A 34 14.47 -10.70 32.18
N PHE A 35 13.87 -9.51 32.29
CA PHE A 35 12.45 -9.40 32.64
C PHE A 35 11.52 -9.95 31.55
N ALA A 36 11.90 -9.90 30.27
CA ALA A 36 11.15 -10.53 29.19
C ALA A 36 11.30 -12.06 29.22
N LYS A 37 12.50 -12.58 29.48
CA LYS A 37 12.78 -14.02 29.59
C LYS A 37 12.01 -14.68 30.72
N GLN A 38 11.86 -14.00 31.86
CA GLN A 38 10.99 -14.46 32.96
C GLN A 38 9.50 -14.52 32.59
N GLY A 39 9.09 -13.86 31.50
CA GLY A 39 7.71 -13.87 31.02
C GLY A 39 7.43 -14.91 29.94
N ILE A 40 8.47 -15.51 29.36
CA ILE A 40 8.34 -16.55 28.33
C ILE A 40 8.57 -17.92 28.98
N GLY A 41 7.79 -18.92 28.60
CA GLY A 41 7.91 -20.27 29.16
C GLY A 41 9.29 -20.89 28.89
N GLU A 42 9.80 -21.68 29.85
CA GLU A 42 11.06 -22.39 29.68
C GLU A 42 11.01 -23.35 28.47
N GLY A 43 12.10 -23.42 27.70
CA GLY A 43 12.22 -24.30 26.54
C GLY A 43 11.51 -23.81 25.26
N ILE A 44 10.86 -22.64 25.27
CA ILE A 44 10.26 -22.05 24.06
C ILE A 44 11.36 -21.45 23.18
N LEU A 45 11.37 -21.83 21.90
CA LEU A 45 12.19 -21.14 20.90
C LEU A 45 11.52 -19.82 20.53
N TYR A 46 12.18 -18.70 20.85
CA TYR A 46 11.63 -17.37 20.64
C TYR A 46 12.42 -16.54 19.63
N ASP A 47 11.72 -15.64 18.96
CA ASP A 47 12.31 -14.53 18.21
C ASP A 47 12.16 -13.24 19.04
N ALA A 48 13.00 -12.25 18.74
CA ALA A 48 13.02 -10.95 19.40
C ALA A 48 12.60 -9.81 18.45
N MET A 49 11.94 -8.80 19.01
CA MET A 49 11.60 -7.57 18.29
C MET A 49 11.93 -6.35 19.14
N CYS A 50 12.71 -5.42 18.59
CA CYS A 50 13.02 -4.14 19.22
C CYS A 50 12.24 -3.02 18.53
N GLU A 51 11.63 -2.14 19.33
CA GLU A 51 10.86 -0.99 18.85
C GLU A 51 11.70 0.27 18.60
N THR A 52 13.02 0.14 18.78
CA THR A 52 14.02 1.18 18.59
C THR A 52 15.31 0.58 18.04
N PRO A 53 16.02 1.28 17.13
CA PRO A 53 17.36 0.90 16.71
C PRO A 53 18.44 1.28 17.72
N LYS A 54 18.11 2.04 18.79
CA LYS A 54 19.10 2.64 19.69
C LYS A 54 19.37 1.76 20.91
N CYS A 55 20.58 1.23 21.04
CA CYS A 55 21.14 0.48 22.19
C CYS A 55 20.43 -0.85 22.51
N LEU A 56 19.10 -0.87 22.54
CA LEU A 56 18.30 -2.01 22.95
C LEU A 56 18.52 -3.28 22.10
N PRO A 57 18.70 -3.21 20.76
CA PRO A 57 19.07 -4.38 19.97
C PRO A 57 20.35 -5.06 20.48
N ASP A 58 21.33 -4.31 20.96
CA ASP A 58 22.61 -4.86 21.42
C ASP A 58 22.45 -5.62 22.73
N ALA A 59 21.60 -5.15 23.64
CA ALA A 59 21.28 -5.88 24.86
C ALA A 59 20.64 -7.25 24.56
N VAL A 60 19.77 -7.32 23.54
CA VAL A 60 19.18 -8.59 23.09
C VAL A 60 20.25 -9.52 22.51
N GLN A 61 21.16 -9.00 21.69
CA GLN A 61 22.23 -9.78 21.07
C GLN A 61 23.25 -10.32 22.09
N LEU A 62 23.49 -9.57 23.17
CA LEU A 62 24.38 -9.98 24.25
C LEU A 62 23.79 -11.08 25.14
N LEU A 63 22.48 -11.07 25.38
CA LEU A 63 21.83 -11.91 26.41
C LEU A 63 20.96 -13.03 25.84
N THR A 64 20.81 -13.09 24.52
CA THR A 64 20.00 -14.08 23.82
C THR A 64 20.70 -14.55 22.55
N PRO A 65 20.34 -15.72 22.00
CA PRO A 65 20.84 -16.12 20.69
C PRO A 65 20.22 -15.33 19.53
N CYS A 66 19.33 -14.37 19.79
CA CYS A 66 18.65 -13.60 18.74
C CYS A 66 19.54 -12.48 18.21
N THR A 67 19.94 -12.56 16.94
CA THR A 67 20.75 -11.53 16.29
C THR A 67 20.10 -11.03 15.01
N THR A 68 20.50 -9.84 14.56
CA THR A 68 20.06 -9.34 13.25
C THR A 68 20.62 -10.24 12.14
N GLY A 69 21.85 -10.74 12.33
CA GLY A 69 22.54 -11.61 11.37
C GLY A 69 21.89 -12.98 11.16
N ASN A 70 21.38 -13.63 12.21
CA ASN A 70 20.63 -14.89 12.06
C ASN A 70 19.12 -14.67 11.77
N GLY A 71 18.68 -13.41 11.72
CA GLY A 71 17.31 -13.01 11.40
C GLY A 71 16.30 -13.23 12.53
N TRP A 72 16.74 -13.58 13.74
CA TRP A 72 15.86 -13.83 14.88
C TRP A 72 15.59 -12.55 15.70
N LEU A 73 16.38 -11.49 15.50
CA LEU A 73 16.09 -10.15 16.01
C LEU A 73 15.62 -9.23 14.87
N LYS A 74 14.42 -8.67 15.04
CA LYS A 74 13.85 -7.66 14.12
C LYS A 74 13.85 -6.29 14.79
N VAL A 75 14.30 -5.26 14.08
CA VAL A 75 14.20 -3.87 14.53
C VAL A 75 13.06 -3.20 13.76
N VAL A 76 11.99 -2.88 14.47
CA VAL A 76 10.85 -2.12 13.94
C VAL A 76 10.88 -0.76 14.61
N ASN A 77 11.37 0.26 13.90
CA ASN A 77 11.57 1.57 14.50
C ASN A 77 10.22 2.29 14.75
N LEU A 78 9.66 2.13 15.94
CA LEU A 78 8.48 2.85 16.43
C LEU A 78 8.87 4.04 17.33
N GLY A 79 10.17 4.27 17.55
CA GLY A 79 10.69 5.31 18.42
C GLY A 79 10.49 5.05 19.93
N ARG A 80 10.08 3.82 20.32
CA ARG A 80 9.78 3.47 21.71
C ARG A 80 10.89 2.60 22.28
N PHE A 81 11.28 2.87 23.53
CA PHE A 81 12.26 2.04 24.24
C PHE A 81 11.58 0.78 24.80
N ALA A 82 11.35 -0.18 23.92
CA ALA A 82 10.64 -1.42 24.21
C ALA A 82 11.18 -2.59 23.39
N LEU A 83 11.13 -3.79 23.98
CA LEU A 83 11.47 -5.04 23.31
C LEU A 83 10.38 -6.07 23.54
N SER A 84 10.30 -7.06 22.66
CA SER A 84 9.39 -8.20 22.80
C SER A 84 10.11 -9.51 22.51
N LEU A 85 9.83 -10.54 23.29
CA LEU A 85 10.20 -11.93 23.01
C LEU A 85 8.91 -12.72 22.75
N TYR A 86 8.86 -13.48 21.67
CA TYR A 86 7.65 -14.20 21.27
C TYR A 86 7.97 -15.57 20.69
N ASP A 87 7.07 -16.53 20.91
CA ASP A 87 7.14 -17.89 20.37
C ASP A 87 7.21 -17.84 18.84
N LYS A 88 8.21 -18.51 18.27
CA LYS A 88 8.48 -18.49 16.82
C LYS A 88 7.34 -19.06 15.97
N TYR A 89 6.56 -19.99 16.51
CA TYR A 89 5.53 -20.74 15.78
C TYR A 89 4.13 -20.25 16.08
N ARG A 90 3.86 -19.89 17.34
CA ARG A 90 2.54 -19.46 17.80
C ARG A 90 2.39 -17.95 17.88
N GLY A 91 3.49 -17.21 17.99
CA GLY A 91 3.49 -15.75 18.03
C GLY A 91 3.06 -15.12 19.35
N ASN A 92 2.63 -15.91 20.32
CA ASN A 92 2.36 -15.44 21.67
C ASN A 92 3.68 -15.03 22.34
N GLY A 93 3.68 -13.87 22.98
CA GLY A 93 4.91 -13.33 23.54
C GLY A 93 4.68 -12.30 24.63
N VAL A 94 5.79 -11.72 25.06
CA VAL A 94 5.86 -10.73 26.12
C VAL A 94 6.58 -9.50 25.60
N ARG A 95 5.92 -8.36 25.72
CA ARG A 95 6.48 -7.03 25.48
C ARG A 95 6.89 -6.39 26.80
N VAL A 96 8.10 -5.86 26.86
CA VAL A 96 8.65 -5.12 27.99
C VAL A 96 8.96 -3.69 27.55
N SER A 97 8.50 -2.72 28.33
CA SER A 97 8.78 -1.30 28.12
C SER A 97 9.03 -0.60 29.46
N ILE A 98 9.73 0.53 29.44
CA ILE A 98 9.89 1.40 30.62
C ILE A 98 8.52 1.90 31.07
N ASP A 99 8.21 1.77 32.36
CA ASP A 99 7.02 2.37 32.96
C ASP A 99 7.30 3.83 33.32
N SER A 100 6.62 4.75 32.65
CA SER A 100 6.81 6.19 32.87
C SER A 100 6.39 6.64 34.27
N LYS A 101 5.52 5.89 34.96
CA LYS A 101 5.04 6.26 36.30
C LYS A 101 6.09 6.02 37.39
N GLU A 102 6.93 5.00 37.20
CA GLU A 102 7.99 4.67 38.15
C GLU A 102 9.21 5.59 37.99
N LEU A 103 9.32 6.33 36.87
CA LEU A 103 10.46 7.21 36.58
C LEU A 103 10.59 8.40 37.53
N ASP A 104 9.52 8.83 38.19
CA ASP A 104 9.57 9.95 39.14
C ASP A 104 10.45 9.63 40.37
N GLN A 105 10.65 8.34 40.67
CA GLN A 105 11.53 7.86 41.74
C GLN A 105 13.02 7.87 41.33
N TRP A 106 13.32 8.00 40.03
CA TRP A 106 14.66 7.84 39.46
C TRP A 106 15.06 9.06 38.63
N SER A 107 15.57 10.10 39.30
CA SER A 107 15.84 11.41 38.70
C SER A 107 16.77 11.37 37.49
N GLU A 108 17.85 10.58 37.55
CA GLU A 108 18.84 10.52 36.47
C GLU A 108 18.37 9.63 35.32
N ILE A 109 17.66 8.53 35.61
CA ILE A 109 17.03 7.70 34.57
C ILE A 109 16.00 8.52 33.78
N LYS A 110 15.16 9.29 34.48
CA LYS A 110 14.19 10.20 33.87
C LYS A 110 14.88 11.28 33.05
N SER A 111 15.93 11.91 33.61
CA SER A 111 16.72 12.93 32.92
C SER A 111 17.35 12.39 31.64
N TRP A 112 17.90 11.17 31.67
CA TRP A 112 18.47 10.50 30.51
C TRP A 112 17.41 10.17 29.44
N LEU A 113 16.29 9.55 29.84
CA LEU A 113 15.25 9.09 28.91
C LEU A 113 14.54 10.26 28.21
N PHE A 114 14.18 11.30 28.98
CA PHE A 114 13.51 12.50 28.47
C PHE A 114 14.48 13.59 28.00
N LYS A 115 15.80 13.37 28.14
CA LYS A 115 16.86 14.33 27.81
C LYS A 115 16.66 15.69 28.50
N LEU A 116 16.33 15.68 29.79
CA LEU A 116 16.04 16.89 30.57
C LEU A 116 17.28 17.74 30.82
N LYS A 117 18.47 17.13 30.83
CA LYS A 117 19.77 17.80 30.95
C LYS A 117 20.64 17.56 29.71
N PRO A 118 21.46 18.54 29.27
CA PRO A 118 22.52 18.32 28.30
C PRO A 118 23.45 17.17 28.72
N LYS A 119 24.03 16.46 27.74
CA LYS A 119 24.87 15.27 28.01
C LYS A 119 26.06 15.54 28.95
N ALA A 120 26.62 16.75 28.92
CA ALA A 120 27.75 17.15 29.78
C ALA A 120 27.36 17.32 31.26
N GLU A 121 26.08 17.53 31.56
CA GLU A 121 25.56 17.76 32.91
C GLU A 121 24.94 16.50 33.53
N GLN A 122 24.96 15.38 32.80
CA GLN A 122 24.42 14.11 33.28
C GLN A 122 25.49 13.37 34.09
N ASP A 123 25.14 12.98 35.31
CA ASP A 123 25.99 12.13 36.13
C ASP A 123 25.85 10.67 35.68
N LYS A 124 26.85 10.21 34.90
CA LYS A 124 26.87 8.86 34.35
C LYS A 124 26.95 7.80 35.45
N GLN A 125 27.68 8.05 36.53
CA GLN A 125 27.86 7.07 37.59
C GLN A 125 26.56 6.90 38.37
N LEU A 126 25.97 8.02 38.80
CA LEU A 126 24.69 8.01 39.51
C LEU A 126 23.56 7.41 38.65
N LEU A 127 23.56 7.67 37.35
CA LEU A 127 22.63 7.05 36.41
C LEU A 127 22.76 5.52 36.41
N LEU A 128 23.97 4.99 36.32
CA LEU A 128 24.21 3.53 36.34
C LEU A 128 23.84 2.92 37.70
N ASP A 129 24.12 3.61 38.80
CA ASP A 129 23.76 3.14 40.14
C ASP A 129 22.24 3.10 40.32
N GLN A 130 21.52 4.12 39.84
CA GLN A 130 20.05 4.14 39.83
C GLN A 130 19.47 3.01 38.97
N ILE A 131 20.08 2.72 37.81
CA ILE A 131 19.64 1.60 36.95
C ILE A 131 19.82 0.25 37.67
N GLU A 132 20.93 0.05 38.38
CA GLU A 132 21.16 -1.17 39.15
C GLU A 132 20.14 -1.33 40.28
N GLN A 133 19.88 -0.26 41.02
CA GLN A 133 18.95 -0.26 42.15
C GLN A 133 17.50 -0.47 41.72
N ALA A 134 17.09 0.16 40.61
CA ALA A 134 15.74 -0.02 40.06
C ALA A 134 15.52 -1.47 39.59
N GLY A 135 16.53 -2.09 38.97
CA GLY A 135 16.43 -3.46 38.49
C GLY A 135 15.19 -3.65 37.61
N THR A 136 14.33 -4.62 37.93
CA THR A 136 13.12 -4.92 37.15
C THR A 136 11.88 -4.11 37.53
N SER A 137 11.91 -3.31 38.61
CA SER A 137 10.73 -2.54 39.05
C SER A 137 10.37 -1.41 38.09
N LEU A 138 11.33 -0.96 37.28
CA LEU A 138 11.17 0.11 36.29
C LEU A 138 10.32 -0.29 35.07
N TYR A 139 10.07 -1.58 34.86
CA TYR A 139 9.51 -2.07 33.60
C TYR A 139 8.10 -2.60 33.74
N ARG A 140 7.28 -2.28 32.74
CA ARG A 140 5.96 -2.87 32.55
C ARG A 140 6.04 -4.04 31.58
N ARG A 141 5.41 -5.16 31.96
CA ARG A 141 5.21 -6.34 31.12
C ARG A 141 3.80 -6.34 30.52
N GLN A 142 3.69 -6.70 29.24
CA GLN A 142 2.42 -6.87 28.53
C GLN A 142 2.44 -8.14 27.68
N SER A 143 1.40 -8.96 27.77
CA SER A 143 1.22 -10.10 26.84
C SER A 143 0.83 -9.59 25.46
N ILE A 144 1.47 -10.14 24.43
CA ILE A 144 1.26 -9.74 23.03
C ILE A 144 1.06 -10.98 22.13
N GLN A 145 0.49 -10.73 20.96
CA GLN A 145 0.36 -11.71 19.89
C GLN A 145 0.98 -11.13 18.62
N VAL A 146 2.04 -11.77 18.13
CA VAL A 146 2.71 -11.44 16.89
C VAL A 146 2.17 -12.33 15.77
N PRO A 147 1.78 -11.80 14.61
CA PRO A 147 1.39 -12.62 13.48
C PRO A 147 2.60 -13.41 12.95
N VAL A 148 2.50 -14.75 12.99
CA VAL A 148 3.55 -15.65 12.48
C VAL A 148 3.31 -15.93 11.00
N ARG A 149 4.34 -15.77 10.17
CA ARG A 149 4.29 -16.14 8.75
C ARG A 149 4.59 -17.63 8.58
N SER A 150 3.86 -18.29 7.68
CA SER A 150 3.99 -19.72 7.41
C SER A 150 5.41 -20.10 6.95
N PRO A 151 5.97 -21.25 7.39
CA PRO A 151 7.30 -21.72 6.99
C PRO A 151 7.50 -21.89 5.48
N GLU A 152 6.43 -22.09 4.71
CA GLU A 152 6.43 -22.34 3.27
C GLU A 152 6.92 -21.14 2.42
N GLU A 153 6.92 -19.92 2.97
CA GLU A 153 7.50 -18.73 2.30
C GLU A 153 9.05 -18.74 2.27
N LYS A 154 9.71 -19.69 2.93
CA LYS A 154 11.18 -19.84 2.94
C LYS A 154 11.70 -20.68 1.77
N SER A 155 11.04 -20.64 0.62
CA SER A 155 11.41 -21.40 -0.57
C SER A 155 12.77 -20.96 -1.13
N GLY A 156 13.74 -21.87 -1.25
CA GLY A 156 14.83 -21.82 -2.26
C GLY A 156 15.89 -20.72 -2.14
N ARG A 157 16.91 -20.91 -1.29
CA ARG A 157 18.13 -20.08 -1.26
C ARG A 157 19.10 -20.42 -2.40
N TYR A 158 18.73 -20.18 -3.66
CA TYR A 158 19.75 -20.15 -4.71
C TYR A 158 20.14 -18.70 -5.00
N ILE A 159 21.44 -18.50 -5.11
CA ILE A 159 22.05 -17.21 -5.40
C ILE A 159 22.17 -17.10 -6.91
N ALA A 160 21.67 -16.00 -7.48
CA ALA A 160 21.82 -15.67 -8.89
C ALA A 160 22.70 -14.42 -9.03
N ALA A 161 23.34 -14.25 -10.19
CA ALA A 161 23.97 -12.98 -10.55
C ALA A 161 22.90 -12.00 -11.06
N CYS A 162 22.88 -10.79 -10.52
CA CYS A 162 22.01 -9.72 -10.98
C CYS A 162 22.36 -9.37 -12.42
N ARG A 163 21.38 -9.34 -13.31
CA ARG A 163 21.63 -9.04 -14.73
C ARG A 163 22.03 -7.59 -15.02
N LEU A 164 21.84 -6.69 -14.04
CA LEU A 164 22.17 -5.28 -14.15
C LEU A 164 23.53 -4.95 -13.54
N CYS A 165 23.74 -5.25 -12.26
CA CYS A 165 25.00 -4.96 -11.58
C CYS A 165 26.00 -6.12 -11.55
N GLY A 166 25.60 -7.34 -11.96
CA GLY A 166 26.43 -8.53 -11.89
C GLY A 166 26.56 -9.15 -10.49
N GLU A 167 26.07 -8.47 -9.45
CA GLU A 167 26.24 -8.91 -8.06
C GLU A 167 25.39 -10.13 -7.71
N ALA A 168 25.94 -10.98 -6.85
CA ALA A 168 25.27 -12.15 -6.31
C ALA A 168 24.14 -11.75 -5.34
N TYR A 169 22.92 -12.21 -5.57
CA TYR A 169 21.76 -11.92 -4.72
C TYR A 169 20.78 -13.11 -4.63
N PRO A 170 19.87 -13.14 -3.64
CA PRO A 170 18.86 -14.19 -3.53
C PRO A 170 17.88 -14.13 -4.72
N ALA A 171 17.80 -15.21 -5.51
CA ALA A 171 16.95 -15.23 -6.71
C ALA A 171 15.44 -15.09 -6.43
N ASN A 172 15.01 -15.30 -5.18
CA ASN A 172 13.63 -15.03 -4.77
C ASN A 172 13.26 -13.55 -4.81
N ASP A 173 14.25 -12.66 -4.83
CA ASP A 173 13.98 -11.23 -4.95
C ASP A 173 13.60 -10.84 -6.39
N GLY A 174 13.71 -11.74 -7.39
CA GLY A 174 13.31 -11.50 -8.78
C GLY A 174 14.42 -11.85 -9.77
N ALA A 175 14.43 -11.23 -10.94
CA ALA A 175 15.47 -11.40 -11.97
C ALA A 175 16.67 -10.43 -11.77
N ILE A 176 16.51 -9.41 -10.94
CA ILE A 176 17.53 -8.42 -10.57
C ILE A 176 17.50 -8.16 -9.05
N CYS A 177 18.59 -7.68 -8.47
CA CYS A 177 18.68 -7.40 -7.04
C CYS A 177 17.78 -6.22 -6.61
N ARG A 178 17.41 -6.16 -5.32
CA ARG A 178 16.57 -5.10 -4.75
C ARG A 178 17.13 -3.69 -4.99
N GLY A 179 18.45 -3.55 -4.99
CA GLY A 179 19.12 -2.28 -5.30
C GLY A 179 18.73 -1.78 -6.69
N CYS A 180 18.87 -2.62 -7.71
CA CYS A 180 18.50 -2.29 -9.09
C CYS A 180 16.97 -2.21 -9.33
N GLN A 181 16.15 -2.75 -8.43
CA GLN A 181 14.70 -2.53 -8.42
C GLN A 181 14.30 -1.14 -7.86
N GLY A 182 15.27 -0.31 -7.49
CA GLY A 182 15.02 1.03 -6.95
C GLY A 182 14.95 1.08 -5.41
N GLN A 183 15.36 0.03 -4.71
CA GLN A 183 15.44 0.02 -3.23
C GLN A 183 16.84 0.38 -2.70
N SER A 184 17.74 0.84 -3.58
CA SER A 184 19.06 1.32 -3.18
C SER A 184 18.92 2.56 -2.28
N PRO A 185 19.57 2.60 -1.10
CA PRO A 185 19.60 3.80 -0.27
C PRO A 185 20.61 4.84 -0.79
N TYR A 186 21.38 4.50 -1.82
CA TYR A 186 22.41 5.37 -2.38
C TYR A 186 21.79 6.24 -3.48
N GLU A 187 21.90 7.55 -3.31
CA GLU A 187 21.71 8.49 -4.41
C GLU A 187 22.92 8.40 -5.32
N THR A 188 22.79 7.68 -6.44
CA THR A 188 23.79 7.75 -7.49
C THR A 188 23.66 9.13 -8.15
N PRO A 189 24.72 9.96 -8.16
CA PRO A 189 24.68 11.20 -8.92
C PRO A 189 24.33 10.84 -10.36
N LEU A 190 23.34 11.52 -10.95
CA LEU A 190 23.06 11.40 -12.38
C LEU A 190 24.37 11.65 -13.11
N SER A 191 24.96 10.58 -13.63
CA SER A 191 26.17 10.69 -14.42
C SER A 191 25.83 11.49 -15.68
N GLN A 192 26.82 12.11 -16.32
CA GLN A 192 26.60 12.70 -17.66
C GLN A 192 26.14 11.66 -18.69
N GLU A 193 26.25 10.36 -18.38
CA GLU A 193 25.71 9.26 -19.17
C GLU A 193 24.21 9.02 -18.89
N ASP A 194 23.69 9.35 -17.70
CA ASP A 194 22.25 9.25 -17.35
C ASP A 194 21.41 10.40 -17.95
N THR A 195 22.05 11.50 -18.35
CA THR A 195 21.41 12.56 -19.14
C THR A 195 21.45 12.28 -20.64
N ALA A 196 22.17 11.24 -21.06
CA ALA A 196 22.09 10.76 -22.44
C ALA A 196 20.73 10.09 -22.64
N PHE A 197 20.11 10.37 -23.78
CA PHE A 197 19.00 9.56 -24.27
C PHE A 197 19.38 8.08 -24.16
N LEU A 198 18.43 7.22 -23.79
CA LEU A 198 18.65 5.77 -23.80
C LEU A 198 19.37 5.39 -25.09
N PRO A 199 20.44 4.57 -25.01
CA PRO A 199 21.23 4.25 -26.17
C PRO A 199 20.29 3.74 -27.27
N CYS A 200 20.52 4.16 -28.50
CA CYS A 200 19.74 3.73 -29.65
C CYS A 200 20.60 2.73 -30.42
N PRO A 201 20.04 1.61 -30.91
CA PRO A 201 20.79 0.74 -31.80
C PRO A 201 21.24 1.51 -33.04
N PRO A 202 22.33 1.10 -33.71
CA PRO A 202 22.77 1.73 -34.95
C PRO A 202 21.73 1.48 -36.06
N LEU A 203 20.80 2.44 -36.24
CA LEU A 203 19.76 2.39 -37.26
C LEU A 203 20.22 3.06 -38.54
N GLN A 204 20.00 2.41 -39.69
CA GLN A 204 20.36 2.96 -41.00
C GLN A 204 19.22 3.82 -41.55
N ALA A 205 19.45 5.14 -41.64
CA ALA A 205 18.60 6.03 -42.41
C ALA A 205 19.03 6.04 -43.88
N VAL A 206 18.07 5.93 -44.79
CA VAL A 206 18.29 6.12 -46.24
C VAL A 206 17.59 7.38 -46.72
N PRO A 207 18.17 8.12 -47.68
CA PRO A 207 17.46 9.20 -48.37
C PRO A 207 16.16 8.70 -48.98
N LEU A 208 15.13 9.55 -48.97
CA LEU A 208 13.79 9.16 -49.41
C LEU A 208 13.75 8.60 -50.84
N GLN A 209 14.61 9.09 -51.74
CA GLN A 209 14.70 8.62 -53.12
C GLN A 209 15.19 7.16 -53.22
N GLN A 210 15.93 6.69 -52.21
CA GLN A 210 16.48 5.34 -52.10
C GLN A 210 15.60 4.42 -51.22
N ALA A 211 14.47 4.94 -50.74
CA ALA A 211 13.52 4.21 -49.90
C ALA A 211 12.65 3.22 -50.66
N VAL A 212 12.42 3.45 -51.96
CA VAL A 212 11.47 2.67 -52.76
C VAL A 212 11.90 1.21 -52.81
N GLY A 213 10.97 0.31 -52.49
CA GLY A 213 11.21 -1.13 -52.46
C GLY A 213 11.75 -1.66 -51.12
N LYS A 214 12.17 -0.78 -50.20
CA LYS A 214 12.60 -1.15 -48.84
C LYS A 214 11.41 -1.27 -47.89
N MET A 215 11.62 -1.93 -46.75
CA MET A 215 10.61 -2.05 -45.69
C MET A 215 10.78 -0.97 -44.63
N ALA A 216 9.68 -0.34 -44.22
CA ALA A 216 9.67 0.64 -43.15
C ALA A 216 9.97 -0.02 -41.80
N LEU A 217 10.90 0.57 -41.03
CA LEU A 217 11.30 0.08 -39.71
C LEU A 217 10.29 0.37 -38.59
N HIS A 218 9.41 1.36 -38.75
CA HIS A 218 8.43 1.72 -37.73
C HIS A 218 7.21 2.42 -38.35
N ASP A 219 6.14 2.53 -37.57
CA ASP A 219 4.95 3.29 -37.93
C ASP A 219 5.29 4.78 -38.11
N MET A 220 4.95 5.34 -39.26
CA MET A 220 5.11 6.77 -39.54
C MET A 220 3.75 7.45 -39.53
N THR A 221 3.41 8.04 -38.39
CA THR A 221 2.13 8.72 -38.16
C THR A 221 2.06 10.04 -38.93
N GLN A 222 1.00 10.21 -39.73
CA GLN A 222 0.65 11.50 -40.31
C GLN A 222 -0.34 12.21 -39.38
N ILE A 223 -0.02 13.47 -39.06
CA ILE A 223 -0.84 14.31 -38.21
C ILE A 223 -1.30 15.49 -39.05
N ILE A 224 -2.59 15.51 -39.36
CA ILE A 224 -3.30 16.67 -39.90
C ILE A 224 -4.22 17.15 -38.78
N PRO A 225 -3.96 18.31 -38.16
CA PRO A 225 -4.80 18.83 -37.09
C PRO A 225 -6.28 18.75 -37.45
N THR A 226 -7.10 18.29 -36.51
CA THR A 226 -8.57 18.10 -36.61
C THR A 226 -9.08 17.14 -37.70
N VAL A 227 -8.24 16.66 -38.62
CA VAL A 227 -8.67 15.82 -39.75
C VAL A 227 -8.22 14.38 -39.62
N LEU A 228 -6.94 14.13 -39.34
CA LEU A 228 -6.39 12.78 -39.36
C LEU A 228 -5.22 12.65 -38.37
N LYS A 229 -5.26 11.61 -37.54
CA LYS A 229 -4.12 11.15 -36.75
C LYS A 229 -4.03 9.63 -36.89
N GLY A 230 -3.11 9.14 -37.70
CA GLY A 230 -2.92 7.71 -37.93
C GLY A 230 -1.67 7.40 -38.76
N PRO A 231 -1.27 6.11 -38.84
CA PRO A 231 -0.09 5.69 -39.59
C PRO A 231 -0.33 5.93 -41.09
N ALA A 232 0.52 6.74 -41.71
CA ALA A 232 0.57 6.82 -43.16
C ALA A 232 1.28 5.59 -43.73
N ILE A 233 2.37 5.18 -43.10
CA ILE A 233 3.12 3.95 -43.40
C ILE A 233 3.16 3.13 -42.12
N THR A 234 2.90 1.83 -42.21
CA THR A 234 3.01 0.92 -41.08
C THR A 234 4.36 0.20 -41.06
N HIS A 235 4.79 -0.24 -39.88
CA HIS A 235 5.93 -1.12 -39.71
C HIS A 235 5.82 -2.35 -40.64
N GLY A 236 6.93 -2.70 -41.30
CA GLY A 236 7.00 -3.81 -42.26
C GLY A 236 6.39 -3.51 -43.63
N GLN A 237 5.76 -2.36 -43.84
CA GLN A 237 5.22 -1.99 -45.16
C GLN A 237 6.38 -1.74 -46.15
N ARG A 238 6.28 -2.34 -47.34
CA ARG A 238 7.16 -2.02 -48.47
C ARG A 238 6.80 -0.64 -49.02
N ILE A 239 7.78 0.26 -49.09
CA ILE A 239 7.59 1.64 -49.54
C ILE A 239 7.44 1.67 -51.06
N ALA A 240 6.31 2.18 -51.53
CA ALA A 240 6.04 2.35 -52.95
C ALA A 240 6.47 3.75 -53.45
N ALA A 241 6.63 3.93 -54.77
CA ALA A 241 6.93 5.23 -55.35
C ALA A 241 5.86 6.30 -55.01
N GLY A 242 4.59 5.88 -54.89
CA GLY A 242 3.48 6.77 -54.49
C GLY A 242 3.55 7.26 -53.03
N ASP A 243 4.26 6.54 -52.16
CA ASP A 243 4.41 6.93 -50.74
C ASP A 243 5.40 8.09 -50.56
N LEU A 244 6.29 8.33 -51.53
CA LEU A 244 7.34 9.35 -51.45
C LEU A 244 6.75 10.77 -51.26
N CYS A 245 5.78 11.14 -52.10
CA CYS A 245 5.15 12.45 -52.01
C CYS A 245 4.46 12.66 -50.65
N ARG A 246 3.82 11.59 -50.12
CA ARG A 246 3.17 11.63 -48.80
C ARG A 246 4.19 11.80 -47.67
N LEU A 247 5.29 11.05 -47.70
CA LEU A 247 6.37 11.16 -46.71
C LEU A 247 7.09 12.53 -46.76
N GLN A 248 7.31 13.10 -47.95
CA GLN A 248 7.84 14.46 -48.11
C GLN A 248 6.92 15.51 -47.51
N ARG A 249 5.60 15.39 -47.74
CA ARG A 249 4.60 16.28 -47.13
C ARG A 249 4.54 16.17 -45.61
N MET A 250 5.00 15.04 -45.05
CA MET A 250 5.19 14.84 -43.61
C MET A 250 6.54 15.40 -43.10
N GLY A 251 7.34 16.04 -43.96
CA GLY A 251 8.65 16.61 -43.60
C GLY A 251 9.79 15.58 -43.47
N ARG A 252 9.58 14.33 -43.93
CA ARG A 252 10.60 13.28 -43.86
C ARG A 252 11.58 13.43 -45.04
N HIS A 253 12.86 13.61 -44.74
CA HIS A 253 13.94 13.70 -45.75
C HIS A 253 14.76 12.40 -45.84
N GLY A 254 14.72 11.59 -44.79
CA GLY A 254 15.25 10.23 -44.76
C GLY A 254 14.33 9.34 -43.93
N ILE A 255 14.40 8.05 -44.19
CA ILE A 255 13.60 7.03 -43.49
C ILE A 255 14.51 5.90 -42.98
N TYR A 256 14.11 5.29 -41.86
CA TYR A 256 14.78 4.13 -41.32
C TYR A 256 14.18 2.85 -41.92
N VAL A 257 15.04 1.93 -42.35
CA VAL A 257 14.64 0.73 -43.09
C VAL A 257 15.03 -0.55 -42.35
N GLY A 258 14.15 -1.56 -42.36
CA GLY A 258 14.25 -2.80 -41.58
C GLY A 258 15.20 -3.87 -42.14
N GLU A 259 16.15 -3.52 -43.01
CA GLU A 259 17.06 -4.51 -43.63
C GLU A 259 18.08 -5.09 -42.62
N LYS A 260 18.28 -4.44 -41.47
CA LYS A 260 19.09 -4.90 -40.34
C LYS A 260 18.41 -4.51 -39.03
N GLU A 261 17.48 -5.33 -38.56
CA GLU A 261 16.97 -5.16 -37.20
C GLU A 261 18.09 -5.37 -36.16
N PRO A 262 18.08 -4.63 -35.05
CA PRO A 262 19.04 -4.82 -33.96
C PRO A 262 18.91 -6.24 -33.39
N PRO A 263 20.01 -6.86 -32.90
CA PRO A 263 19.95 -8.19 -32.32
C PRO A 263 19.03 -8.22 -31.09
N ALA A 264 18.09 -9.16 -31.07
CA ALA A 264 17.11 -9.34 -30.00
C ALA A 264 17.72 -9.71 -28.63
N SER A 265 19.01 -10.07 -28.60
CA SER A 265 19.78 -10.26 -27.35
C SER A 265 19.96 -8.96 -26.59
N ASP A 266 20.08 -7.84 -27.30
CA ASP A 266 20.50 -6.55 -26.75
C ASP A 266 19.35 -5.53 -26.75
N TRP A 267 18.38 -5.70 -27.64
CA TRP A 267 17.29 -4.76 -27.89
C TRP A 267 15.93 -5.45 -27.96
N VAL A 268 14.90 -4.74 -27.51
CA VAL A 268 13.50 -5.18 -27.59
C VAL A 268 12.71 -4.13 -28.36
N HIS A 269 12.02 -4.55 -29.42
CA HIS A 269 11.16 -3.66 -30.20
C HIS A 269 10.00 -3.13 -29.32
N GLU A 270 9.62 -1.86 -29.52
CA GLU A 270 8.63 -1.16 -28.68
C GLU A 270 7.30 -1.91 -28.52
N ASP A 271 6.81 -2.53 -29.61
CA ASP A 271 5.55 -3.26 -29.60
C ASP A 271 5.63 -4.59 -28.84
N ASP A 272 6.80 -5.26 -28.87
CA ASP A 272 7.03 -6.48 -28.10
C ASP A 272 7.20 -6.16 -26.62
N ALA A 273 7.90 -5.07 -26.30
CA ALA A 273 8.03 -4.58 -24.93
C ALA A 273 6.66 -4.21 -24.35
N ALA A 274 5.86 -3.43 -25.08
CA ALA A 274 4.51 -3.03 -24.67
C ALA A 274 3.58 -4.23 -24.45
N ARG A 275 3.67 -5.27 -25.31
CA ARG A 275 2.91 -6.52 -25.15
C ARG A 275 3.29 -7.24 -23.86
N ALA A 276 4.59 -7.42 -23.62
CA ALA A 276 5.07 -8.09 -22.41
C ALA A 276 4.70 -7.32 -21.13
N PHE A 277 4.76 -5.98 -21.15
CA PHE A 277 4.29 -5.16 -20.03
C PHE A 277 2.79 -5.32 -19.79
N ALA A 278 1.96 -5.26 -20.84
CA ALA A 278 0.52 -5.43 -20.71
C ALA A 278 0.14 -6.82 -20.15
N GLU A 279 0.80 -7.88 -20.63
CA GLU A 279 0.63 -9.25 -20.14
C GLU A 279 0.98 -9.37 -18.65
N ALA A 280 2.10 -8.78 -18.22
CA ALA A 280 2.54 -8.86 -16.83
C ALA A 280 1.73 -7.95 -15.88
N MET A 281 1.16 -6.84 -16.39
CA MET A 281 0.35 -5.91 -15.60
C MET A 281 -1.11 -6.35 -15.44
N ALA A 282 -1.64 -7.10 -16.40
CA ALA A 282 -3.04 -7.52 -16.44
C ALA A 282 -3.30 -8.65 -15.42
N GLY A 283 -4.13 -8.36 -14.43
CA GLY A 283 -4.63 -9.35 -13.48
C GLY A 283 -6.07 -9.76 -13.75
N GLU A 284 -6.69 -10.33 -12.73
CA GLU A 284 -8.09 -10.73 -12.74
C GLU A 284 -9.02 -9.58 -13.22
N GLY A 285 -9.84 -9.83 -14.23
CA GLY A 285 -10.83 -8.87 -14.74
C GLY A 285 -10.26 -7.76 -15.63
N ILE A 286 -9.00 -7.89 -16.06
CA ILE A 286 -8.34 -7.00 -17.02
C ILE A 286 -8.08 -7.75 -18.30
N THR A 287 -8.35 -7.10 -19.44
CA THR A 287 -8.01 -7.59 -20.77
C THR A 287 -7.28 -6.49 -21.55
N PHE A 288 -6.66 -6.83 -22.67
CA PHE A 288 -6.04 -5.87 -23.59
C PHE A 288 -6.14 -6.37 -25.02
N LYS A 289 -6.03 -5.45 -25.98
CA LYS A 289 -6.10 -5.78 -27.40
C LYS A 289 -4.71 -5.75 -28.02
N THR A 290 -4.43 -6.77 -28.83
CA THR A 290 -3.26 -6.86 -29.70
C THR A 290 -3.67 -6.62 -31.16
N PRO A 291 -2.75 -6.24 -32.06
CA PRO A 291 -1.33 -5.95 -31.81
C PRO A 291 -1.11 -4.62 -31.06
N ALA A 292 0.04 -4.51 -30.38
CA ALA A 292 0.55 -3.20 -29.96
C ALA A 292 0.78 -2.32 -31.20
N ARG A 293 0.65 -1.00 -31.03
CA ARG A 293 0.95 -0.03 -32.09
C ARG A 293 1.67 1.17 -31.49
N GLU A 294 2.74 1.61 -32.14
CA GLU A 294 3.57 2.73 -31.68
C GLU A 294 4.08 2.54 -30.23
N GLY A 295 4.38 1.29 -29.88
CA GLY A 295 4.85 0.89 -28.56
C GLY A 295 3.79 0.99 -27.47
N LYS A 296 2.49 1.09 -27.81
CA LYS A 296 1.40 1.34 -26.84
C LYS A 296 0.38 0.21 -26.80
N ILE A 297 -0.04 -0.17 -25.59
CA ILE A 297 -1.23 -0.99 -25.34
C ILE A 297 -2.12 -0.34 -24.28
N ASN A 298 -3.43 -0.36 -24.52
CA ASN A 298 -4.44 -0.01 -23.54
C ASN A 298 -4.98 -1.27 -22.85
N LEU A 299 -5.06 -1.22 -21.53
CA LEU A 299 -5.72 -2.20 -20.68
C LEU A 299 -7.18 -1.79 -20.49
N LEU A 300 -8.09 -2.75 -20.64
CA LEU A 300 -9.53 -2.58 -20.56
C LEU A 300 -10.09 -3.44 -19.42
N ALA A 301 -11.18 -2.98 -18.81
CA ALA A 301 -11.96 -3.79 -17.91
C ALA A 301 -12.68 -4.91 -18.69
N GLU A 302 -12.51 -6.15 -18.28
CA GLU A 302 -13.23 -7.30 -18.86
C GLU A 302 -14.68 -7.36 -18.36
N ARG A 303 -14.89 -6.93 -17.12
CA ARG A 303 -16.18 -6.94 -16.41
C ARG A 303 -16.43 -5.62 -15.69
N ASP A 304 -17.68 -5.39 -15.31
CA ASP A 304 -18.04 -4.30 -14.41
C ASP A 304 -17.48 -4.58 -13.01
N GLY A 305 -16.99 -3.54 -12.32
CA GLY A 305 -16.50 -3.71 -10.97
C GLY A 305 -15.65 -2.56 -10.43
N LEU A 306 -14.89 -2.88 -9.38
CA LEU A 306 -13.98 -1.97 -8.71
C LEU A 306 -12.55 -2.17 -9.24
N LEU A 307 -11.95 -1.11 -9.79
CA LEU A 307 -10.57 -1.11 -10.22
C LEU A 307 -9.62 -1.10 -9.01
N MET A 308 -8.75 -2.09 -8.93
CA MET A 308 -7.66 -2.18 -7.97
C MET A 308 -6.34 -1.86 -8.66
N VAL A 309 -5.51 -1.03 -8.03
CA VAL A 309 -4.21 -0.60 -8.54
C VAL A 309 -3.15 -0.80 -7.46
N GLU A 310 -2.09 -1.54 -7.78
CA GLU A 310 -0.90 -1.67 -6.93
C GLU A 310 0.01 -0.44 -7.10
N ALA A 311 -0.43 0.69 -6.53
CA ALA A 311 0.20 2.00 -6.75
C ALA A 311 1.72 2.04 -6.46
N PRO A 312 2.26 1.46 -5.37
CA PRO A 312 3.70 1.49 -5.11
C PRO A 312 4.54 0.78 -6.19
N ARG A 313 4.02 -0.33 -6.75
CA ARG A 313 4.72 -1.05 -7.83
C ARG A 313 4.54 -0.37 -9.18
N LEU A 314 3.40 0.28 -9.41
CA LEU A 314 3.21 1.14 -10.58
C LEU A 314 4.19 2.34 -10.55
N GLU A 315 4.42 2.93 -9.38
CA GLU A 315 5.42 3.97 -9.20
C GLU A 315 6.84 3.45 -9.49
N GLN A 316 7.22 2.32 -8.90
CA GLN A 316 8.51 1.65 -9.18
C GLN A 316 8.70 1.36 -10.68
N PHE A 317 7.66 0.86 -11.36
CA PHE A 317 7.71 0.61 -12.80
C PHE A 317 8.00 1.90 -13.58
N ASN A 318 7.34 3.01 -13.22
CA ASN A 318 7.54 4.30 -13.89
C ASN A 318 8.87 4.99 -13.54
N LEU A 319 9.58 4.53 -12.50
CA LEU A 319 10.95 4.97 -12.23
C LEU A 319 11.97 4.29 -13.16
N ALA A 320 11.61 3.17 -13.80
CA ALA A 320 12.48 2.53 -14.78
C ALA A 320 12.58 3.40 -16.05
N PRO A 321 13.78 3.64 -16.59
CA PRO A 321 13.95 4.45 -17.80
C PRO A 321 13.27 3.85 -19.03
N GLY A 322 12.72 4.70 -19.89
CA GLY A 322 12.22 4.30 -21.21
C GLY A 322 10.88 3.55 -21.22
N VAL A 323 10.25 3.37 -20.06
CA VAL A 323 8.94 2.76 -19.93
C VAL A 323 7.96 3.75 -19.31
N MET A 324 6.67 3.55 -19.58
CA MET A 324 5.63 4.27 -18.85
C MET A 324 4.37 3.42 -18.71
N CYS A 325 3.65 3.63 -17.62
CA CYS A 325 2.29 3.13 -17.43
C CYS A 325 1.47 4.15 -16.63
N ALA A 326 0.30 4.51 -17.14
CA ALA A 326 -0.65 5.38 -16.47
C ALA A 326 -2.00 4.67 -16.32
N SER A 327 -2.70 4.94 -15.22
CA SER A 327 -4.00 4.31 -14.93
C SER A 327 -5.03 5.31 -14.44
N ARG A 328 -6.30 4.91 -14.47
CA ARG A 328 -7.36 5.55 -13.69
C ARG A 328 -7.08 5.36 -12.20
N GLN A 329 -7.64 6.25 -11.39
CA GLN A 329 -7.55 6.15 -9.94
C GLN A 329 -8.01 4.77 -9.44
N GLY A 330 -7.23 4.18 -8.52
CA GLY A 330 -7.62 2.98 -7.80
C GLY A 330 -8.91 3.19 -7.00
N TYR A 331 -9.62 2.09 -6.73
CA TYR A 331 -10.93 2.08 -6.09
C TYR A 331 -12.03 2.83 -6.86
N SER A 332 -11.84 3.09 -8.16
CA SER A 332 -12.90 3.64 -9.01
C SER A 332 -13.75 2.55 -9.65
N LEU A 333 -15.04 2.84 -9.82
CA LEU A 333 -15.95 1.96 -10.56
C LEU A 333 -15.64 2.02 -12.06
N VAL A 334 -15.63 0.86 -12.70
CA VAL A 334 -15.36 0.68 -14.12
C VAL A 334 -16.41 -0.22 -14.75
N GLU A 335 -16.78 0.10 -15.99
CA GLU A 335 -17.67 -0.71 -16.82
C GLU A 335 -16.83 -1.56 -17.77
N SER A 336 -17.35 -2.74 -18.14
CA SER A 336 -16.76 -3.63 -19.12
C SER A 336 -16.49 -2.89 -20.44
N GLY A 337 -15.33 -3.19 -21.04
CA GLY A 337 -14.86 -2.59 -22.28
C GLY A 337 -14.29 -1.17 -22.15
N LYS A 338 -14.30 -0.55 -20.96
CA LYS A 338 -13.67 0.76 -20.75
C LYS A 338 -12.17 0.62 -20.49
N THR A 339 -11.39 1.55 -21.03
CA THR A 339 -9.95 1.66 -20.74
C THR A 339 -9.72 2.04 -19.28
N VAL A 340 -8.85 1.29 -18.61
CA VAL A 340 -8.48 1.50 -17.19
C VAL A 340 -7.03 1.89 -17.01
N ALA A 341 -6.14 1.46 -17.91
CA ALA A 341 -4.73 1.83 -17.91
C ALA A 341 -4.15 1.77 -19.32
N GLY A 342 -2.96 2.33 -19.51
CA GLY A 342 -2.19 2.22 -20.74
C GLY A 342 -0.71 2.21 -20.43
N THR A 343 0.01 1.30 -21.08
CA THR A 343 1.47 1.18 -20.98
C THR A 343 2.11 1.45 -22.34
N ARG A 344 3.33 1.99 -22.29
CA ARG A 344 4.12 2.27 -23.48
C ARG A 344 5.61 2.05 -23.26
N ALA A 345 6.28 1.46 -24.24
CA ALA A 345 7.72 1.59 -24.43
C ALA A 345 7.99 2.92 -25.16
N ILE A 346 8.82 3.78 -24.55
CA ILE A 346 9.06 5.14 -25.04
C ILE A 346 9.98 5.15 -26.28
N PRO A 347 11.15 4.48 -26.29
CA PRO A 347 11.98 4.37 -27.48
C PRO A 347 11.51 3.23 -28.39
N LEU A 348 11.77 3.37 -29.70
CA LEU A 348 11.48 2.35 -30.71
C LEU A 348 12.14 0.99 -30.38
N PHE A 349 13.34 1.05 -29.82
CA PHE A 349 14.04 -0.11 -29.27
C PHE A 349 14.43 0.19 -27.83
N LEU A 350 13.90 -0.58 -26.89
CA LEU A 350 14.28 -0.53 -25.49
C LEU A 350 15.50 -1.44 -25.28
N PRO A 351 16.58 -0.97 -24.62
CA PRO A 351 17.70 -1.85 -24.35
C PRO A 351 17.27 -2.97 -23.38
N ARG A 352 17.83 -4.16 -23.59
CA ARG A 352 17.42 -5.39 -22.89
C ARG A 352 17.48 -5.26 -21.37
N ALA A 353 18.49 -4.56 -20.87
CA ALA A 353 18.67 -4.29 -19.44
C ALA A 353 17.46 -3.55 -18.83
N GLN A 354 17.01 -2.46 -19.45
CA GLN A 354 15.85 -1.68 -18.98
C GLN A 354 14.55 -2.46 -19.12
N PHE A 355 14.39 -3.23 -20.20
CA PHE A 355 13.25 -4.13 -20.36
C PHE A 355 13.18 -5.15 -19.21
N GLU A 356 14.30 -5.82 -18.89
CA GLU A 356 14.36 -6.82 -17.84
C GLU A 356 14.17 -6.21 -16.44
N GLN A 357 14.65 -4.98 -16.22
CA GLN A 357 14.37 -4.21 -15.01
C GLN A 357 12.87 -3.98 -14.83
N ALA A 358 12.21 -3.50 -15.87
CA ALA A 358 10.77 -3.23 -15.86
C ALA A 358 9.96 -4.50 -15.63
N ILE A 359 10.30 -5.62 -16.29
CA ILE A 359 9.64 -6.92 -16.10
C ILE A 359 9.86 -7.47 -14.69
N ALA A 360 11.07 -7.33 -14.12
CA ALA A 360 11.35 -7.80 -12.76
C ALA A 360 10.50 -7.08 -11.70
N ILE A 361 10.19 -5.80 -11.89
CA ILE A 361 9.24 -5.08 -11.02
C ILE A 361 7.83 -5.70 -11.11
N LEU A 362 7.47 -6.26 -12.26
CA LEU A 362 6.18 -6.88 -12.53
C LEU A 362 6.07 -8.35 -12.07
N THR A 363 7.17 -9.05 -11.73
CA THR A 363 7.12 -10.47 -11.33
C THR A 363 6.40 -10.73 -10.00
N GLY A 364 6.23 -9.71 -9.15
CA GLY A 364 5.46 -9.81 -7.89
C GLY A 364 3.94 -9.96 -8.07
N GLY A 365 3.43 -10.14 -9.30
CA GLY A 365 2.01 -10.26 -9.63
C GLY A 365 1.48 -9.05 -10.42
N PRO A 366 0.20 -9.09 -10.84
CA PRO A 366 -0.38 -8.06 -11.69
C PRO A 366 -0.51 -6.71 -10.96
N LEU A 367 -0.44 -5.61 -11.72
CA LEU A 367 -0.64 -4.26 -11.18
C LEU A 367 -2.12 -3.86 -11.12
N PHE A 368 -2.94 -4.43 -12.01
CA PHE A 368 -4.33 -4.04 -12.19
C PHE A 368 -5.25 -5.24 -12.02
N ARG A 369 -6.36 -5.05 -11.31
CA ARG A 369 -7.45 -6.03 -11.20
C ARG A 369 -8.79 -5.30 -11.23
N VAL A 370 -9.85 -5.95 -11.73
CA VAL A 370 -11.23 -5.48 -11.57
C VAL A 370 -11.99 -6.51 -10.75
N LEU A 371 -12.31 -6.13 -9.52
CA LEU A 371 -13.06 -6.98 -8.61
C LEU A 371 -14.57 -6.80 -8.85
N PRO A 372 -15.33 -7.89 -9.03
CA PRO A 372 -16.78 -7.79 -9.14
C PRO A 372 -17.39 -7.30 -7.83
N LEU A 373 -18.49 -6.57 -7.91
CA LEU A 373 -19.27 -6.18 -6.74
C LEU A 373 -20.26 -7.29 -6.38
N ARG A 374 -20.31 -7.69 -5.11
CA ARG A 374 -21.37 -8.60 -4.64
C ARG A 374 -22.72 -7.87 -4.63
N ARG A 375 -23.78 -8.58 -5.03
CA ARG A 375 -25.16 -8.10 -4.92
C ARG A 375 -25.67 -8.38 -3.51
N ALA A 376 -25.38 -7.48 -2.59
CA ALA A 376 -25.68 -7.68 -1.17
C ALA A 376 -27.16 -7.44 -0.86
N LYS A 377 -27.68 -8.23 0.08
CA LYS A 377 -28.90 -7.91 0.84
C LYS A 377 -28.59 -6.86 1.90
N VAL A 378 -29.20 -5.69 1.80
CA VAL A 378 -28.89 -4.55 2.67
C VAL A 378 -29.99 -4.36 3.71
N GLY A 379 -29.59 -4.21 4.97
CA GLY A 379 -30.44 -3.73 6.05
C GLY A 379 -30.14 -2.26 6.36
N ILE A 380 -31.16 -1.41 6.47
CA ILE A 380 -30.98 0.00 6.84
C ILE A 380 -31.51 0.22 8.26
N LEU A 381 -30.69 0.80 9.13
CA LEU A 381 -31.08 1.27 10.45
C LEU A 381 -31.03 2.80 10.47
N VAL A 382 -32.17 3.44 10.73
CA VAL A 382 -32.26 4.87 10.98
C VAL A 382 -32.39 5.06 12.48
N THR A 383 -31.46 5.80 13.08
CA THR A 383 -31.54 6.19 14.50
C THR A 383 -32.01 7.63 14.59
N GLY A 384 -32.70 8.00 15.66
CA GLY A 384 -33.23 9.34 15.82
C GLY A 384 -34.61 9.30 16.45
N THR A 385 -34.71 9.80 17.68
CA THR A 385 -35.95 9.82 18.45
C THR A 385 -37.03 10.65 17.76
N GLU A 386 -36.63 11.74 17.11
CA GLU A 386 -37.49 12.63 16.34
C GLU A 386 -38.08 11.96 15.09
N VAL A 387 -37.32 11.07 14.44
CA VAL A 387 -37.79 10.28 13.29
C VAL A 387 -38.72 9.17 13.78
N PHE A 388 -38.34 8.49 14.86
CA PHE A 388 -39.12 7.41 15.46
C PHE A 388 -40.50 7.88 15.95
N GLN A 389 -40.57 9.05 16.57
CA GLN A 389 -41.83 9.67 17.02
C GLN A 389 -42.65 10.29 15.88
N GLY A 390 -42.12 10.34 14.65
CA GLY A 390 -42.78 10.94 13.50
C GLY A 390 -42.82 12.47 13.50
N LEU A 391 -41.97 13.13 14.31
CA LEU A 391 -41.82 14.58 14.30
C LEU A 391 -41.22 15.07 12.98
N ILE A 392 -40.34 14.25 12.39
CA ILE A 392 -39.79 14.46 11.05
C ILE A 392 -39.93 13.19 10.20
N GLN A 393 -40.04 13.36 8.89
CA GLN A 393 -40.03 12.24 7.94
C GLN A 393 -38.60 11.84 7.59
N ASP A 394 -38.34 10.52 7.57
CA ASP A 394 -37.08 10.00 7.08
C ASP A 394 -36.88 10.31 5.60
N LYS A 395 -35.66 10.78 5.27
CA LYS A 395 -35.21 10.98 3.89
C LYS A 395 -33.99 10.12 3.54
N PHE A 396 -33.41 9.41 4.50
CA PHE A 396 -32.23 8.60 4.27
C PHE A 396 -32.54 7.29 3.56
N VAL A 397 -33.61 6.58 3.96
CA VAL A 397 -33.95 5.28 3.36
C VAL A 397 -34.12 5.40 1.84
N PRO A 398 -34.87 6.37 1.27
CA PRO A 398 -34.98 6.51 -0.17
C PRO A 398 -33.63 6.81 -0.87
N ILE A 399 -32.80 7.69 -0.28
CA ILE A 399 -31.51 8.07 -0.86
C ILE A 399 -30.53 6.90 -0.86
N ILE A 400 -30.44 6.18 0.26
CA ILE A 400 -29.56 5.03 0.42
C ILE A 400 -30.05 3.89 -0.49
N THR A 401 -31.36 3.64 -0.54
CA THR A 401 -31.96 2.60 -1.40
C THR A 401 -31.59 2.82 -2.87
N ALA A 402 -31.77 4.03 -3.39
CA ALA A 402 -31.39 4.34 -4.77
C ALA A 402 -29.89 4.10 -5.05
N LYS A 403 -29.01 4.41 -4.08
CA LYS A 403 -27.56 4.20 -4.20
C LYS A 403 -27.19 2.71 -4.20
N ILE A 404 -27.77 1.90 -3.32
CA ILE A 404 -27.48 0.46 -3.27
C ILE A 404 -28.05 -0.27 -4.50
N GLU A 405 -29.22 0.14 -5.00
CA GLU A 405 -29.83 -0.43 -6.20
C GLU A 405 -29.00 -0.13 -7.46
N THR A 406 -28.42 1.07 -7.55
CA THR A 406 -27.47 1.44 -8.62
C THR A 406 -26.25 0.51 -8.64
N LEU A 407 -25.87 -0.05 -7.49
CA LEU A 407 -24.77 -1.03 -7.35
C LEU A 407 -25.26 -2.48 -7.42
N GLY A 408 -26.52 -2.73 -7.79
CA GLY A 408 -27.11 -4.06 -7.94
C GLY A 408 -27.44 -4.77 -6.62
N CYS A 409 -27.45 -4.05 -5.50
CA CYS A 409 -27.86 -4.58 -4.20
C CYS A 409 -29.38 -4.42 -3.99
N GLN A 410 -29.93 -5.12 -2.99
CA GLN A 410 -31.35 -5.09 -2.67
C GLN A 410 -31.58 -4.69 -1.21
N LEU A 411 -32.53 -3.78 -0.95
CA LEU A 411 -33.03 -3.52 0.39
C LEU A 411 -33.87 -4.72 0.87
N VAL A 412 -33.48 -5.34 1.98
CA VAL A 412 -34.26 -6.40 2.62
C VAL A 412 -35.21 -5.82 3.64
N GLN A 413 -34.71 -4.93 4.50
CA GLN A 413 -35.52 -4.30 5.53
C GLN A 413 -34.91 -2.97 5.95
N SER A 414 -35.75 -1.98 6.21
CA SER A 414 -35.40 -0.75 6.90
C SER A 414 -36.09 -0.69 8.27
N ARG A 415 -35.41 -0.16 9.28
CA ARG A 415 -35.94 0.04 10.64
C ARG A 415 -35.61 1.43 11.12
N ILE A 416 -36.56 2.06 11.81
CA ILE A 416 -36.36 3.32 12.51
C ILE A 416 -36.42 3.01 14.00
N VAL A 417 -35.43 3.45 14.76
CA VAL A 417 -35.32 3.23 16.21
C VAL A 417 -35.01 4.53 16.93
N PRO A 418 -35.46 4.72 18.19
CA PRO A 418 -35.08 5.88 18.99
C PRO A 418 -33.59 5.85 19.34
N ASP A 419 -33.06 6.95 19.87
CA ASP A 419 -31.69 7.05 20.38
C ASP A 419 -31.55 6.32 21.72
N ASP A 420 -31.69 5.00 21.66
CA ASP A 420 -31.56 4.09 22.79
C ASP A 420 -30.66 2.90 22.41
N ARG A 421 -29.72 2.57 23.29
CA ARG A 421 -28.71 1.53 23.02
C ARG A 421 -29.34 0.17 22.81
N VAL A 422 -30.37 -0.17 23.58
CA VAL A 422 -31.05 -1.47 23.51
C VAL A 422 -31.83 -1.57 22.21
N ALA A 423 -32.60 -0.52 21.87
CA ALA A 423 -33.37 -0.45 20.63
C ALA A 423 -32.47 -0.54 19.38
N ILE A 424 -31.31 0.12 19.39
CA ILE A 424 -30.31 0.02 18.31
C ILE A 424 -29.77 -1.40 18.21
N GLY A 425 -29.39 -2.01 19.33
CA GLY A 425 -28.91 -3.39 19.36
C GLY A 425 -29.94 -4.40 18.85
N ASP A 426 -31.21 -4.25 19.25
CA ASP A 426 -32.33 -5.07 18.78
C ASP A 426 -32.62 -4.86 17.30
N GLY A 427 -32.61 -3.60 16.83
CA GLY A 427 -32.78 -3.27 15.43
C GLY A 427 -31.75 -3.98 14.55
N ILE A 428 -30.48 -3.94 14.95
CA ILE A 428 -29.39 -4.65 14.28
C ILE A 428 -29.61 -6.17 14.28
N ARG A 429 -29.92 -6.79 15.44
CA ARG A 429 -30.20 -8.23 15.53
C ARG A 429 -31.30 -8.66 14.59
N LEU A 430 -32.34 -7.84 14.47
CA LEU A 430 -33.49 -8.12 13.63
C LEU A 430 -33.19 -7.95 12.14
N LEU A 431 -32.35 -6.97 11.75
CA LEU A 431 -31.86 -6.85 10.38
C LEU A 431 -30.98 -8.06 9.99
N LEU A 432 -30.13 -8.53 10.90
CA LEU A 432 -29.34 -9.74 10.69
C LEU A 432 -30.23 -10.98 10.55
N ALA A 433 -31.25 -11.12 11.40
CA ALA A 433 -32.24 -12.20 11.32
C ALA A 433 -33.05 -12.18 10.02
N ALA A 434 -33.29 -10.99 9.44
CA ALA A 434 -33.91 -10.83 8.13
C ALA A 434 -32.98 -11.23 6.96
N GLY A 435 -31.71 -11.54 7.22
CA GLY A 435 -30.73 -11.96 6.22
C GLY A 435 -29.95 -10.80 5.59
N ALA A 436 -29.75 -9.70 6.32
CA ALA A 436 -28.88 -8.62 5.87
C ALA A 436 -27.41 -9.07 5.81
N GLU A 437 -26.78 -8.88 4.65
CA GLU A 437 -25.38 -9.16 4.36
C GLU A 437 -24.53 -7.88 4.31
N LEU A 438 -25.15 -6.71 4.48
CA LEU A 438 -24.55 -5.40 4.68
C LEU A 438 -25.53 -4.58 5.52
N ILE A 439 -25.03 -3.88 6.54
CA ILE A 439 -25.84 -2.96 7.34
C ILE A 439 -25.42 -1.53 7.03
N ILE A 440 -26.40 -0.67 6.79
CA ILE A 440 -26.20 0.77 6.67
C ILE A 440 -26.94 1.44 7.82
N THR A 441 -26.22 2.13 8.69
CA THR A 441 -26.82 2.93 9.78
C THR A 441 -26.73 4.41 9.45
N THR A 442 -27.70 5.21 9.87
CA THR A 442 -27.73 6.65 9.59
C THR A 442 -28.46 7.44 10.68
N ALA A 443 -28.43 8.76 10.59
CA ALA A 443 -29.04 9.73 11.50
C ALA A 443 -28.52 9.76 12.96
N GLY A 444 -27.59 8.89 13.36
CA GLY A 444 -26.87 8.96 14.64
C GLY A 444 -25.37 8.67 14.51
N LEU A 445 -24.61 9.64 14.02
CA LEU A 445 -23.15 9.59 13.98
C LEU A 445 -22.53 10.95 14.32
N SER A 446 -23.21 11.74 15.14
CA SER A 446 -22.76 13.05 15.59
C SER A 446 -21.64 12.93 16.63
N VAL A 447 -21.10 14.08 17.01
CA VAL A 447 -20.22 14.24 18.18
C VAL A 447 -21.01 14.49 19.46
N ASP A 448 -22.33 14.60 19.36
CA ASP A 448 -23.21 14.90 20.48
C ASP A 448 -23.13 13.79 21.55
N PRO A 449 -23.00 14.14 22.84
CA PRO A 449 -22.93 13.15 23.92
C PRO A 449 -24.15 12.23 23.99
N ASP A 450 -25.30 12.73 23.53
CA ASP A 450 -26.56 12.01 23.49
C ASP A 450 -26.66 11.02 22.31
N ASP A 451 -25.70 11.05 21.38
CA ASP A 451 -25.64 10.08 20.29
C ASP A 451 -25.12 8.72 20.78
N VAL A 452 -26.07 7.87 21.15
CA VAL A 452 -25.82 6.52 21.65
C VAL A 452 -25.70 5.48 20.55
N THR A 453 -25.62 5.88 19.28
CA THR A 453 -25.59 4.93 18.15
C THR A 453 -24.35 4.08 18.16
N ARG A 454 -23.17 4.68 18.29
CA ARG A 454 -21.92 3.91 18.35
C ARG A 454 -21.87 2.99 19.57
N PRO A 455 -22.22 3.43 20.80
CA PRO A 455 -22.42 2.52 21.93
C PRO A 455 -23.41 1.38 21.65
N GLY A 456 -24.57 1.65 21.06
CA GLY A 456 -25.58 0.62 20.72
C GLY A 456 -25.07 -0.39 19.70
N LEU A 457 -24.28 0.04 18.71
CA LEU A 457 -23.62 -0.86 17.76
C LEU A 457 -22.57 -1.75 18.43
N LEU A 458 -21.79 -1.19 19.37
CA LEU A 458 -20.82 -1.96 20.15
C LEU A 458 -21.53 -3.03 21.01
N ASP A 459 -22.65 -2.68 21.64
CA ASP A 459 -23.48 -3.63 22.40
C ASP A 459 -24.10 -4.71 21.50
N ALA A 460 -24.35 -4.39 20.23
CA ALA A 460 -24.78 -5.34 19.22
C ALA A 460 -23.66 -6.29 18.73
N GLY A 461 -22.43 -6.11 19.22
CA GLY A 461 -21.27 -6.93 18.86
C GLY A 461 -20.44 -6.38 17.70
N ALA A 462 -20.49 -5.06 17.44
CA ALA A 462 -19.64 -4.45 16.43
C ALA A 462 -18.16 -4.53 16.80
N THR A 463 -17.34 -5.00 15.86
CA THR A 463 -15.88 -5.10 15.95
C THR A 463 -15.21 -4.33 14.82
N ASP A 464 -13.90 -4.13 14.93
CA ASP A 464 -13.06 -3.40 13.94
C ASP A 464 -13.60 -2.00 13.61
N VAL A 465 -14.09 -1.31 14.64
CA VAL A 465 -14.73 0.00 14.49
C VAL A 465 -13.71 1.06 14.08
N LEU A 466 -13.87 1.61 12.88
CA LEU A 466 -13.20 2.81 12.40
C LEU A 466 -14.20 3.96 12.37
N TYR A 467 -14.02 4.91 13.29
CA TYR A 467 -14.84 6.12 13.32
C TYR A 467 -14.07 7.33 12.79
N GLY A 468 -14.73 8.06 11.90
CA GLY A 468 -14.22 9.24 11.25
C GLY A 468 -13.33 8.93 10.03
N ALA A 469 -13.52 9.68 8.97
CA ALA A 469 -12.75 9.61 7.74
C ALA A 469 -12.37 11.02 7.28
N PRO A 470 -11.15 11.27 6.77
CA PRO A 470 -10.76 12.58 6.23
C PRO A 470 -11.38 12.78 4.83
N ILE A 471 -12.71 12.80 4.78
CA ILE A 471 -13.55 12.93 3.58
C ILE A 471 -14.60 14.00 3.85
N LEU A 472 -14.70 14.98 2.96
CA LEU A 472 -15.66 16.07 3.06
C LEU A 472 -16.46 16.15 1.76
N PRO A 473 -17.75 15.80 1.73
CA PRO A 473 -18.64 15.46 2.85
C PRO A 473 -18.56 13.99 3.30
N GLY A 474 -18.66 13.76 4.61
CA GLY A 474 -18.64 12.40 5.19
C GLY A 474 -17.69 12.19 6.36
N ALA A 475 -17.26 13.26 7.04
CA ALA A 475 -16.21 13.20 8.05
C ALA A 475 -16.49 12.22 9.20
N MET A 476 -17.76 12.04 9.58
CA MET A 476 -18.20 11.19 10.69
C MET A 476 -18.59 9.77 10.27
N THR A 477 -18.11 9.31 9.11
CA THR A 477 -18.39 7.95 8.63
C THR A 477 -17.89 6.92 9.64
N LEU A 478 -18.69 5.89 9.90
CA LEU A 478 -18.32 4.75 10.72
C LEU A 478 -18.18 3.52 9.82
N LEU A 479 -17.12 2.74 9.98
CA LEU A 479 -17.00 1.41 9.41
C LEU A 479 -16.83 0.42 10.54
N ALA A 480 -17.53 -0.70 10.47
CA ALA A 480 -17.40 -1.78 11.43
C ALA A 480 -17.85 -3.10 10.78
N ARG A 481 -17.88 -4.18 11.56
CA ARG A 481 -18.58 -5.40 11.20
C ARG A 481 -19.23 -6.05 12.41
N ILE A 482 -20.28 -6.81 12.19
CA ILE A 482 -20.92 -7.66 13.21
C ILE A 482 -20.81 -9.10 12.71
N GLY A 483 -19.97 -9.89 13.37
CA GLY A 483 -19.51 -11.17 12.81
C GLY A 483 -18.81 -10.97 11.47
N ASN A 484 -19.39 -11.49 10.39
CA ASN A 484 -18.91 -11.35 9.02
C ASN A 484 -19.66 -10.28 8.20
N VAL A 485 -20.68 -9.64 8.78
CA VAL A 485 -21.51 -8.66 8.09
C VAL A 485 -20.89 -7.27 8.23
N PRO A 486 -20.45 -6.62 7.13
CA PRO A 486 -19.94 -5.27 7.19
C PRO A 486 -21.05 -4.28 7.57
N LEU A 487 -20.67 -3.22 8.26
CA LEU A 487 -21.52 -2.13 8.69
C LEU A 487 -20.89 -0.80 8.28
N ILE A 488 -21.68 0.07 7.66
CA ILE A 488 -21.28 1.44 7.35
C ILE A 488 -22.28 2.43 7.96
N GLY A 489 -21.74 3.39 8.71
CA GLY A 489 -22.47 4.54 9.22
C GLY A 489 -22.38 5.71 8.25
N VAL A 490 -23.53 6.20 7.82
CA VAL A 490 -23.69 7.30 6.85
C VAL A 490 -24.07 8.59 7.60
N PRO A 491 -23.19 9.61 7.58
CA PRO A 491 -23.48 10.90 8.22
C PRO A 491 -24.60 11.67 7.51
N ALA A 492 -25.20 12.61 8.24
CA ALA A 492 -26.31 13.43 7.75
C ALA A 492 -26.02 14.23 6.46
N CYS A 493 -24.74 14.44 6.13
CA CYS A 493 -24.32 15.05 4.88
C CYS A 493 -24.91 14.38 3.62
N ALA A 494 -25.30 13.10 3.68
CA ALA A 494 -25.95 12.39 2.59
C ALA A 494 -27.31 12.98 2.18
N LEU A 495 -27.96 13.78 3.04
CA LEU A 495 -29.18 14.51 2.71
C LEU A 495 -28.93 15.74 1.84
N PHE A 496 -27.72 16.31 1.91
CA PHE A 496 -27.38 17.59 1.29
C PHE A 496 -26.47 17.42 0.07
N PHE A 497 -25.68 16.35 0.04
CA PHE A 497 -24.70 16.10 -1.02
C PHE A 497 -25.03 14.83 -1.79
N LYS A 498 -25.04 14.96 -3.13
CA LYS A 498 -25.27 13.82 -4.03
C LYS A 498 -24.20 12.74 -3.88
N THR A 499 -22.95 13.14 -3.68
CA THR A 499 -21.80 12.22 -3.51
C THR A 499 -21.14 12.49 -2.16
N THR A 500 -20.91 11.43 -1.38
CA THR A 500 -20.28 11.49 -0.04
C THR A 500 -19.25 10.38 0.14
N SER A 501 -18.71 10.26 1.34
CA SER A 501 -17.93 9.09 1.79
C SER A 501 -18.59 7.74 1.49
N LEU A 502 -19.93 7.67 1.49
CA LEU A 502 -20.66 6.45 1.16
C LEU A 502 -20.32 5.99 -0.26
N ASP A 503 -20.28 6.90 -1.23
CA ASP A 503 -20.00 6.59 -2.64
C ASP A 503 -18.54 6.15 -2.88
N LEU A 504 -17.62 6.54 -1.99
CA LEU A 504 -16.21 6.11 -2.05
C LEU A 504 -15.97 4.76 -1.37
N LEU A 505 -16.67 4.49 -0.26
CA LEU A 505 -16.40 3.35 0.62
C LEU A 505 -17.31 2.15 0.35
N LEU A 506 -18.58 2.38 -0.03
CA LEU A 506 -19.53 1.29 -0.29
C LEU A 506 -19.06 0.34 -1.40
N PRO A 507 -18.56 0.82 -2.57
CA PRO A 507 -18.01 -0.07 -3.59
C PRO A 507 -16.89 -0.98 -3.07
N ARG A 508 -16.02 -0.47 -2.19
CA ARG A 508 -14.94 -1.27 -1.57
C ARG A 508 -15.49 -2.40 -0.70
N LEU A 509 -16.50 -2.10 0.13
CA LEU A 509 -17.15 -3.11 0.97
C LEU A 509 -17.87 -4.18 0.14
N LEU A 510 -18.50 -3.80 -0.97
CA LEU A 510 -19.17 -4.74 -1.87
C LEU A 510 -18.18 -5.60 -2.68
N ALA A 511 -16.99 -5.06 -2.99
CA ALA A 511 -15.89 -5.81 -3.58
C ALA A 511 -15.14 -6.71 -2.59
N GLY A 512 -15.51 -6.70 -1.30
CA GLY A 512 -14.83 -7.45 -0.24
C GLY A 512 -13.43 -6.91 0.10
N VAL A 513 -13.13 -5.67 -0.25
CA VAL A 513 -11.83 -5.03 0.01
C VAL A 513 -11.83 -4.45 1.42
N PRO A 514 -10.96 -4.92 2.34
CA PRO A 514 -10.88 -4.38 3.69
C PRO A 514 -10.45 -2.91 3.66
N VAL A 515 -10.97 -2.15 4.61
CA VAL A 515 -10.61 -0.74 4.80
C VAL A 515 -9.95 -0.60 6.15
N THR A 516 -8.70 -0.15 6.16
CA THR A 516 -7.92 0.09 7.38
C THR A 516 -7.94 1.57 7.76
N ARG A 517 -7.49 1.89 8.98
CA ARG A 517 -7.27 3.30 9.38
C ARG A 517 -6.28 4.01 8.45
N GLY A 518 -5.27 3.30 7.95
CA GLY A 518 -4.30 3.83 6.98
C GLY A 518 -4.94 4.12 5.61
N ASP A 519 -5.89 3.29 5.16
CA ASP A 519 -6.65 3.56 3.93
C ASP A 519 -7.48 4.82 4.03
N LEU A 520 -8.20 5.00 5.14
CA LEU A 520 -8.96 6.21 5.38
C LEU A 520 -8.04 7.43 5.43
N ALA A 521 -6.90 7.34 6.12
CA ALA A 521 -5.93 8.44 6.20
C ALA A 521 -5.42 8.90 4.82
N ARG A 522 -5.15 7.96 3.91
CA ARG A 522 -4.70 8.28 2.53
C ARG A 522 -5.71 9.10 1.73
N LEU A 523 -7.02 8.96 1.99
CA LEU A 523 -8.06 9.75 1.33
C LEU A 523 -7.98 11.26 1.68
N GLY A 524 -7.28 11.63 2.76
CA GLY A 524 -7.12 13.03 3.14
C GLY A 524 -6.47 13.91 2.07
N HIS A 525 -5.73 13.30 1.14
CA HIS A 525 -5.29 13.96 -0.08
C HIS A 525 -6.29 13.66 -1.20
N GLY A 526 -7.17 14.63 -1.52
CA GLY A 526 -8.10 14.57 -2.65
C GLY A 526 -9.57 14.29 -2.33
N ALA A 527 -9.92 13.94 -1.09
CA ALA A 527 -11.32 13.73 -0.68
C ALA A 527 -12.04 15.00 -0.16
N LEU A 528 -11.70 16.18 -0.72
CA LEU A 528 -12.44 17.43 -0.50
C LEU A 528 -13.37 17.69 -1.69
N CYS A 529 -14.68 17.70 -1.46
CA CYS A 529 -15.68 18.03 -2.47
C CYS A 529 -15.61 19.53 -2.78
N LEU A 530 -15.61 19.85 -4.07
CA LEU A 530 -15.57 21.23 -4.56
C LEU A 530 -16.95 21.87 -4.69
N GLU A 531 -18.01 21.17 -4.25
CA GLU A 531 -19.40 21.66 -4.25
C GLU A 531 -19.84 22.24 -5.61
N CYS A 532 -19.46 21.56 -6.70
CA CYS A 532 -19.75 22.02 -8.05
C CYS A 532 -21.27 22.17 -8.28
N ARG A 533 -21.68 23.22 -9.03
CA ARG A 533 -23.09 23.49 -9.38
C ARG A 533 -23.83 22.26 -9.93
N SER A 534 -23.14 21.48 -10.77
CA SER A 534 -23.59 20.16 -11.20
C SER A 534 -22.53 19.15 -10.80
N CYS A 535 -22.96 18.08 -10.12
CA CYS A 535 -22.07 17.03 -9.67
C CYS A 535 -21.56 16.22 -10.87
N THR A 536 -20.25 16.27 -11.13
CA THR A 536 -19.57 15.56 -12.22
C THR A 536 -18.79 14.32 -11.74
N PHE A 537 -18.96 13.90 -10.49
CA PHE A 537 -18.37 12.66 -9.97
C PHE A 537 -18.74 11.47 -10.87
N PRO A 538 -17.80 10.56 -11.21
CA PRO A 538 -16.42 10.44 -10.73
C PRO A 538 -15.36 11.18 -11.57
N LYS A 539 -15.75 12.11 -12.46
CA LYS A 539 -14.79 12.87 -13.29
C LYS A 539 -14.05 13.93 -12.48
N CYS A 540 -14.69 14.54 -11.48
CA CYS A 540 -14.08 15.50 -10.57
C CYS A 540 -12.93 14.87 -9.73
N PRO A 541 -12.10 15.67 -9.02
CA PRO A 541 -10.98 15.15 -8.24
C PRO A 541 -11.38 14.49 -6.91
N PHE A 542 -12.66 14.56 -6.52
CA PHE A 542 -13.13 14.06 -5.23
C PHE A 542 -12.83 12.56 -5.05
N GLY A 543 -12.04 12.24 -4.02
CA GLY A 543 -11.64 10.87 -3.66
C GLY A 543 -10.49 10.31 -4.52
N LYS A 544 -9.71 11.17 -5.18
CA LYS A 544 -8.55 10.80 -6.01
C LYS A 544 -7.22 11.20 -5.41
#